data_AF-A0A8T8K739-F1
#
_entry.id   AF-A0A8T8K739-F1
#
_cell.length_a   1.000
_cell.length_b   1.000
_cell.length_c   1.000
_cell.angle_alpha   90.00
_cell.angle_beta   90.00
_cell.angle_gamma   90.00
#
_symmetry.space_group_name_H-M   'P 1'
#
loop_
_entity.id
_entity.type
_entity.pdbx_description
1 polymer ?
#
loop_
_entity_poly.entity_id
_entity_poly.type
_entity_poly.pdbx_seq_one_letter_code
_entity_poly.pdbx_strand_id
1 'polypeptide(L)'
;MKSEKIALCPCNGMSPYGLIARAASSDMVEESSDIISICITATSADKESFRNLIKKYPIMAVNGCEHGCVDSILEGKGVKVAESMNVMTPLQEKEMKPGSVARLGESGERCVVEIKKKIEDLLEK
;
A
#
# COMPACT_ATOMS: atom_id res chain seq x y z
N MET A 1 -9.76 -13.50 5.20
CA MET A 1 -9.17 -12.87 6.42
C MET A 1 -10.20 -12.05 7.24
N LYS A 2 -11.46 -12.48 7.37
CA LYS A 2 -12.59 -11.58 7.75
C LYS A 2 -12.70 -11.15 9.23
N SER A 3 -11.84 -11.61 10.14
CA SER A 3 -11.92 -11.29 11.58
C SER A 3 -10.66 -10.71 12.19
N GLU A 4 -9.60 -10.50 11.40
CA GLU A 4 -8.35 -9.92 11.89
C GLU A 4 -8.11 -8.56 11.23
N LYS A 5 -7.64 -7.59 12.01
CA LYS A 5 -7.19 -6.31 11.44
C LYS A 5 -6.06 -6.56 10.45
N ILE A 6 -6.10 -5.88 9.31
CA ILE A 6 -5.10 -5.99 8.25
C ILE A 6 -4.27 -4.71 8.21
N ALA A 7 -2.97 -4.85 7.97
CA ALA A 7 -2.06 -3.74 7.84
C ALA A 7 -1.69 -3.50 6.36
N LEU A 8 -2.08 -2.35 5.82
CA LEU A 8 -1.59 -1.89 4.51
C LEU A 8 -0.24 -1.19 4.71
N CYS A 9 0.77 -1.61 3.95
CA CYS A 9 2.07 -0.93 3.92
C CYS A 9 2.30 -0.30 2.55
N PRO A 10 1.98 0.99 2.36
CA PRO A 10 2.12 1.65 1.07
C PRO A 10 3.54 2.13 0.79
N CYS A 11 3.85 2.13 -0.50
CA CYS A 11 4.98 2.85 -1.07
C CYS A 11 4.92 4.34 -0.67
N ASN A 12 6.07 4.88 -0.26
CA ASN A 12 6.26 6.31 0.00
C ASN A 12 7.27 6.96 -0.97
N GLY A 13 7.53 6.30 -2.11
CA GLY A 13 8.43 6.80 -3.14
C GLY A 13 7.87 8.01 -3.89
N MET A 14 8.76 8.75 -4.54
CA MET A 14 8.45 9.99 -5.29
C MET A 14 8.01 9.73 -6.74
N SER A 15 7.18 8.70 -6.96
CA SER A 15 6.55 8.44 -8.26
C SER A 15 5.04 8.75 -8.19
N PRO A 16 4.37 9.02 -9.34
CA PRO A 16 2.92 9.23 -9.33
C PRO A 16 2.18 8.00 -8.79
N TYR A 17 2.67 6.80 -9.10
CA TYR A 17 2.15 5.54 -8.59
C TYR A 17 2.38 5.37 -7.07
N GLY A 18 3.50 5.86 -6.53
CA GLY A 18 3.73 5.93 -5.09
C GLY A 18 2.75 6.87 -4.39
N LEU A 19 2.39 7.99 -5.03
CA LEU A 19 1.30 8.85 -4.55
C LEU A 19 -0.04 8.11 -4.53
N ILE A 20 -0.40 7.37 -5.60
CA ILE A 20 -1.63 6.56 -5.63
C ILE A 20 -1.63 5.51 -4.52
N ALA A 21 -0.53 4.76 -4.35
CA ALA A 21 -0.41 3.72 -3.32
C ALA A 21 -0.70 4.26 -1.92
N ARG A 22 -0.09 5.41 -1.58
CA ARG A 22 -0.27 6.05 -0.27
C ARG A 22 -1.68 6.61 -0.11
N ALA A 23 -2.21 7.31 -1.12
CA ALA A 23 -3.55 7.88 -1.07
C ALA A 23 -4.62 6.79 -0.90
N ALA A 24 -4.59 5.75 -1.74
CA ALA A 24 -5.53 4.62 -1.64
C ALA A 24 -5.47 3.93 -0.28
N SER A 25 -4.26 3.69 0.25
CA SER A 25 -4.12 3.06 1.56
C SER A 25 -4.58 3.96 2.71
N SER A 26 -4.37 5.28 2.60
CA SER A 26 -4.85 6.26 3.59
C SER A 26 -6.37 6.33 3.60
N ASP A 27 -7.02 6.45 2.43
CA ASP A 27 -8.47 6.47 2.31
C ASP A 27 -9.11 5.23 2.94
N MET A 28 -8.57 4.04 2.65
CA MET A 28 -9.12 2.79 3.19
C MET A 28 -9.01 2.67 4.71
N VAL A 29 -7.98 3.28 5.31
CA VAL A 29 -7.85 3.35 6.79
C VAL A 29 -8.87 4.32 7.37
N GLU A 30 -9.20 5.41 6.68
CA GLU A 30 -10.24 6.35 7.11
C GLU A 30 -11.65 5.73 6.98
N GLU A 31 -11.85 4.87 5.98
CA GLU A 31 -13.13 4.23 5.68
C GLU A 31 -13.39 2.96 6.50
N SER A 32 -12.36 2.31 7.05
CA SER A 32 -12.49 1.05 7.77
C SER A 32 -11.62 0.97 9.02
N SER A 33 -12.25 0.66 10.16
CA SER A 33 -11.57 0.46 11.44
C SER A 33 -10.77 -0.85 11.52
N ASP A 34 -10.98 -1.76 10.57
CA ASP A 34 -10.29 -3.04 10.46
C ASP A 34 -8.99 -2.94 9.66
N ILE A 35 -8.73 -1.80 9.02
CA ILE A 35 -7.51 -1.54 8.27
C ILE A 35 -6.64 -0.56 9.05
N ILE A 36 -5.33 -0.85 9.13
CA ILE A 36 -4.33 0.08 9.64
C ILE A 36 -3.26 0.34 8.59
N SER A 37 -2.57 1.48 8.69
CA SER A 37 -1.41 1.76 7.84
C SER A 37 -0.09 1.55 8.57
N ILE A 38 0.87 0.96 7.89
CA ILE A 38 2.26 0.87 8.32
C ILE A 38 3.11 1.81 7.46
N CYS A 39 3.79 2.75 8.12
CA CYS A 39 4.76 3.62 7.48
C CYS A 39 6.05 2.86 7.15
N ILE A 40 6.24 2.52 5.87
CA ILE A 40 7.44 1.80 5.41
C ILE A 40 8.74 2.56 5.71
N THR A 41 8.72 3.90 5.66
CA THR A 41 9.90 4.73 5.96
C THR A 41 10.30 4.63 7.43
N ALA A 42 9.33 4.62 8.34
CA ALA A 42 9.59 4.44 9.77
C ALA A 42 10.08 3.03 10.09
N THR A 43 9.51 2.02 9.42
CA THR A 43 9.99 0.63 9.47
C THR A 43 11.43 0.50 8.97
N SER A 44 11.75 1.14 7.84
CA SER A 44 13.11 1.15 7.28
C SER A 44 14.11 1.79 8.23
N ALA A 45 13.73 2.91 8.86
CA ALA A 45 14.52 3.63 9.85
C ALA A 45 14.60 2.95 11.24
N ASP A 46 14.12 1.71 11.36
CA ASP A 46 14.11 0.93 12.62
C ASP A 46 13.51 1.68 13.82
N LYS A 47 12.48 2.50 13.58
CA LYS A 47 11.75 3.16 14.67
C LYS A 47 11.15 2.10 15.59
N GLU A 48 11.46 2.21 16.88
CA GLU A 48 11.13 1.19 17.89
C GLU A 48 9.63 0.83 17.90
N SER A 49 8.75 1.83 17.81
CA SER A 49 7.29 1.64 17.77
C SER A 49 6.82 0.78 16.60
N PHE A 50 7.56 0.73 15.49
CA PHE A 50 7.19 -0.04 14.30
C PHE A 50 7.72 -1.49 14.33
N ARG A 51 8.77 -1.79 15.11
CA ARG A 51 9.38 -3.14 15.16
C ARG A 51 8.39 -4.22 15.60
N ASN A 52 7.52 -3.88 16.55
CA ASN A 52 6.47 -4.79 17.03
C ASN A 52 5.21 -4.70 16.16
N LEU A 53 4.89 -3.51 15.65
CA LEU A 53 3.69 -3.30 14.84
C LEU A 53 3.71 -4.14 13.57
N ILE A 54 4.85 -4.21 12.87
CA ILE A 54 5.01 -4.96 11.62
C ILE A 54 4.90 -6.49 11.78
N LYS A 55 4.79 -6.99 13.01
CA LYS A 55 4.65 -8.42 13.30
C LYS A 55 3.28 -8.77 13.89
N LYS A 56 2.45 -7.77 14.17
CA LYS A 56 1.21 -7.93 14.92
C LYS A 56 0.02 -8.34 14.06
N TYR A 57 0.01 -7.94 12.80
CA TYR A 57 -1.11 -8.10 11.88
C TYR A 57 -0.62 -8.66 10.55
N PRO A 58 -1.47 -9.39 9.80
CA PRO A 58 -1.20 -9.70 8.40
C PRO A 58 -0.95 -8.42 7.62
N ILE A 59 0.15 -8.38 6.87
CA ILE A 59 0.53 -7.20 6.09
C ILE A 59 0.26 -7.44 4.62
N MET A 60 -0.40 -6.48 3.99
CA MET A 60 -0.43 -6.35 2.55
C MET A 60 0.54 -5.25 2.11
N ALA A 61 1.52 -5.60 1.29
CA ALA A 61 2.43 -4.64 0.69
C ALA A 61 1.81 -3.99 -0.55
N VAL A 62 1.88 -2.67 -0.65
CA VAL A 62 1.34 -1.90 -1.78
C VAL A 62 2.49 -1.13 -2.44
N ASN A 63 3.11 -1.74 -3.45
CA ASN A 63 4.25 -1.17 -4.15
C ASN A 63 3.83 -0.14 -5.21
N GLY A 64 4.64 0.89 -5.38
CA GLY A 64 4.43 1.97 -6.35
C GLY A 64 5.33 1.90 -7.58
N CYS A 65 6.20 0.91 -7.69
CA CYS A 65 7.00 0.64 -8.89
C CYS A 65 7.54 -0.79 -8.89
N GLU A 66 8.14 -1.19 -10.01
CA GLU A 66 8.75 -2.50 -10.24
C GLU A 66 9.89 -2.86 -9.28
N HIS A 67 10.48 -1.89 -8.57
CA HIS A 67 11.56 -2.16 -7.62
C HIS A 67 11.10 -2.87 -6.33
N GLY A 68 9.79 -2.91 -6.04
CA GLY A 68 9.29 -3.71 -4.92
C GLY A 68 9.87 -3.34 -3.55
N CYS A 69 10.22 -2.07 -3.32
CA CYS A 69 10.95 -1.66 -2.11
C CYS A 69 10.19 -1.97 -0.82
N VAL A 70 8.85 -1.95 -0.83
CA VAL A 70 8.05 -2.27 0.36
C VAL A 70 8.28 -3.72 0.76
N ASP A 71 8.16 -4.64 -0.19
CA ASP A 71 8.41 -6.07 0.05
C ASP A 71 9.84 -6.29 0.54
N SER A 72 10.82 -5.75 -0.18
CA SER A 72 12.25 -5.95 0.13
C SER A 72 12.61 -5.45 1.52
N ILE A 73 12.05 -4.32 1.95
CA ILE A 73 12.26 -3.78 3.30
C ILE A 73 11.60 -4.68 4.35
N LEU A 74 10.35 -5.11 4.13
CA LEU A 74 9.64 -5.97 5.08
C LEU A 74 10.32 -7.34 5.23
N GLU A 75 10.72 -7.95 4.11
CA GLU A 75 11.50 -9.20 4.08
C GLU A 75 12.82 -9.04 4.85
N GLY A 76 13.55 -7.93 4.61
CA GLY A 76 14.77 -7.59 5.35
C GLY A 76 14.56 -7.39 6.85
N LYS A 77 13.34 -7.11 7.31
CA LYS A 77 12.96 -7.08 8.74
C LYS A 77 12.42 -8.42 9.26
N GLY A 78 12.48 -9.48 8.46
CA GLY A 78 12.00 -10.81 8.80
C GLY A 78 10.48 -10.92 8.86
N VAL A 79 9.77 -10.06 8.12
CA VAL A 79 8.32 -10.08 8.02
C VAL A 79 7.91 -10.83 6.75
N LYS A 80 7.08 -11.85 6.90
CA LYS A 80 6.42 -12.51 5.77
C LYS A 80 5.17 -11.72 5.40
N VAL A 81 5.18 -11.13 4.22
CA VAL A 81 4.02 -10.42 3.66
C VAL A 81 2.91 -11.44 3.35
N ALA A 82 1.66 -11.11 3.72
CA ALA A 82 0.50 -11.97 3.50
C ALA A 82 -0.01 -11.86 2.06
N GLU A 83 0.02 -10.65 1.50
CA GLU A 83 -0.35 -10.36 0.12
C GLU A 83 0.47 -9.17 -0.41
N SER A 84 0.80 -9.13 -1.70
CA SER A 84 1.52 -8.00 -2.30
C SER A 84 0.91 -7.60 -3.63
N MET A 85 0.86 -6.30 -3.88
CA MET A 85 0.50 -5.76 -5.18
C MET A 85 1.46 -4.67 -5.63
N ASN A 86 1.60 -4.53 -6.94
CA ASN A 86 2.19 -3.36 -7.56
C ASN A 86 1.08 -2.55 -8.23
N VAL A 87 0.92 -1.29 -7.81
CA VAL A 87 -0.11 -0.37 -8.31
C VAL A 87 -0.02 -0.14 -9.82
N MET A 88 1.17 -0.30 -10.43
CA MET A 88 1.33 -0.16 -11.87
C MET A 88 0.52 -1.21 -12.65
N THR A 89 0.48 -2.46 -12.18
CA THR A 89 -0.14 -3.58 -12.91
C THR A 89 -1.62 -3.34 -13.21
N PRO A 90 -2.53 -3.16 -12.22
CA PRO A 90 -3.95 -2.96 -12.49
C PRO A 90 -4.24 -1.65 -13.25
N LEU A 91 -3.42 -0.61 -13.04
CA LEU A 91 -3.60 0.66 -13.78
C LEU A 91 -3.19 0.53 -15.24
N GLN A 92 -2.09 -0.17 -15.54
CA GLN A 92 -1.65 -0.43 -16.90
C GLN A 92 -2.63 -1.33 -17.66
N GLU A 93 -3.16 -2.38 -17.01
CA GLU A 93 -4.21 -3.24 -17.57
C GLU A 93 -5.46 -2.47 -17.99
N LYS A 94 -5.77 -1.36 -17.30
CA LYS A 94 -6.89 -0.47 -17.59
C LYS A 94 -6.50 0.79 -18.37
N GLU A 95 -5.26 0.88 -18.84
CA GLU A 95 -4.68 2.03 -19.54
C GLU A 95 -4.84 3.36 -18.76
N MET A 96 -4.93 3.28 -17.43
CA MET A 96 -5.06 4.41 -16.53
C MET A 96 -3.69 4.98 -16.18
N LYS A 97 -3.55 6.29 -16.31
CA LYS A 97 -2.29 6.99 -16.03
C LYS A 97 -2.46 7.88 -14.80
N PRO A 98 -1.65 7.66 -13.75
CA PRO A 98 -1.58 8.63 -12.66
C PRO A 98 -1.05 9.96 -13.21
N GLY A 99 -1.58 11.07 -12.70
CA GLY A 99 -1.18 12.41 -13.11
C GLY A 99 0.17 12.83 -12.54
N SER A 100 0.16 13.81 -11.65
CA SER A 100 1.38 14.38 -11.06
C SER A 100 1.91 13.55 -9.90
N VAL A 101 3.22 13.66 -9.62
CA VAL A 101 3.86 13.14 -8.40
C VAL A 101 3.43 13.89 -7.13
N ALA A 102 2.97 15.14 -7.26
CA ALA A 102 2.77 16.04 -6.13
C ALA A 102 1.30 16.22 -5.74
N ARG A 103 0.38 16.05 -6.70
CA ARG A 103 -1.07 16.26 -6.53
C ARG A 103 -1.80 15.21 -7.37
N LEU A 104 -2.84 14.61 -6.81
CA LEU A 104 -3.62 13.58 -7.47
C LEU A 104 -4.24 14.10 -8.77
N GLY A 105 -4.98 15.22 -8.69
CA GLY A 105 -5.80 15.69 -9.80
C GLY A 105 -6.87 14.65 -10.18
N GLU A 106 -7.72 14.98 -11.13
CA GLU A 106 -8.85 14.11 -11.49
C GLU A 106 -8.41 12.71 -11.95
N SER A 107 -7.33 12.62 -12.75
CA SER A 107 -6.80 11.33 -13.20
C SER A 107 -6.23 10.50 -12.04
N GLY A 108 -5.55 11.14 -11.08
CA GLY A 108 -5.04 10.48 -9.89
C GLY A 108 -6.15 9.96 -8.98
N GLU A 109 -7.19 10.76 -8.74
CA GLU A 109 -8.37 10.34 -7.94
C GLU A 109 -9.03 9.09 -8.55
N ARG A 110 -9.19 9.06 -9.88
CA ARG A 110 -9.72 7.88 -10.56
C ARG A 110 -8.81 6.65 -10.37
N CYS A 111 -7.50 6.82 -10.40
CA CYS A 111 -6.56 5.74 -10.13
C CYS A 111 -6.65 5.26 -8.68
N VAL A 112 -6.83 6.17 -7.71
CA VAL A 112 -7.02 5.82 -6.30
C VAL A 112 -8.26 4.93 -6.13
N VAL A 113 -9.40 5.34 -6.68
CA VAL A 113 -10.64 4.54 -6.63
C VAL A 113 -10.45 3.14 -7.22
N GLU A 114 -9.74 3.03 -8.34
CA GLU A 114 -9.44 1.73 -8.96
C GLU A 114 -8.55 0.85 -8.08
N ILE A 115 -7.50 1.43 -7.47
CA ILE A 115 -6.59 0.68 -6.60
C ILE A 115 -7.27 0.23 -5.31
N LYS A 116 -8.15 1.04 -4.73
CA LYS A 116 -8.92 0.65 -3.54
C LYS A 116 -9.77 -0.59 -3.80
N LYS A 117 -10.51 -0.62 -4.92
CA LYS A 117 -11.27 -1.80 -5.36
C LYS A 117 -10.37 -3.02 -5.51
N LYS A 118 -9.18 -2.85 -6.11
CA LYS A 118 -8.25 -3.96 -6.28
C LYS A 118 -7.71 -4.49 -4.94
N ILE A 119 -7.47 -3.61 -3.97
CA ILE A 119 -7.09 -4.00 -2.61
C ILE A 119 -8.24 -4.78 -1.97
N GLU A 120 -9.47 -4.27 -2.01
CA GLU A 120 -10.66 -4.96 -1.47
C GLU A 120 -10.82 -6.37 -2.06
N ASP A 121 -10.74 -6.51 -3.39
CA ASP A 121 -10.81 -7.80 -4.09
C ASP A 121 -9.73 -8.80 -3.64
N LEU A 122 -8.55 -8.31 -3.22
CA LEU A 122 -7.46 -9.14 -2.72
C LEU A 122 -7.66 -9.50 -1.24
N LEU A 123 -8.26 -8.62 -0.44
CA LEU A 123 -8.53 -8.87 0.98
C LEU A 123 -9.74 -9.78 1.22
N GLU A 124 -10.68 -9.85 0.26
CA GLU A 124 -11.87 -10.71 0.33
C GLU A 124 -11.62 -12.17 -0.07
N LYS A 125 -10.47 -12.48 -0.69
CA LYS A 125 -10.04 -13.84 -1.02
C LYS A 125 -9.60 -14.63 0.23
#